data_AF-A0A2Y9QE69-F1
#
_entry.id   AF-A0A2Y9QE69-F1
#
_cell.length_a   1.000
_cell.length_b   1.000
_cell.length_c   1.000
_cell.angle_alpha   90.00
_cell.angle_beta   90.00
_cell.angle_gamma   90.00
#
_symmetry.space_group_name_H-M   'P 1'
#
loop_
_entity.id
_entity.type
_entity.pdbx_description
1 polymer ?
#
loop_
_entity_poly.entity_id
_entity_poly.type
_entity_poly.pdbx_seq_one_letter_code
_entity_poly.pdbx_strand_id
1 'polypeptide(L)'
;MAGLWVCGVARRSFTWIVSGAPRRDFWSRFRKEKQPVVAETVEEVKKEPIVVCPPLRSRTYIPPEDLHSRLESHVKEVFGSSVPNNWQDISLEDVHLKFSFLARLADDLGHAVPNSRLHQMCRGDSFEEGRN
;
A
#
# COMPACT_ATOMS: atom_id res chain seq x y z
N MET A 1 -65.96 18.74 -1.92
CA MET A 1 -65.69 17.46 -2.60
C MET A 1 -64.65 16.70 -1.78
N ALA A 2 -65.00 15.49 -1.38
CA ALA A 2 -64.17 14.60 -0.57
C ALA A 2 -63.21 13.78 -1.45
N GLY A 3 -62.09 13.36 -0.87
CA GLY A 3 -61.13 12.47 -1.50
C GLY A 3 -59.86 12.28 -0.66
N LEU A 4 -60.01 11.96 0.62
CA LEU A 4 -58.91 11.50 1.47
C LEU A 4 -58.48 10.11 1.00
N TRP A 5 -57.27 9.97 0.49
CA TRP A 5 -56.71 8.68 0.12
C TRP A 5 -55.78 8.19 1.23
N VAL A 6 -56.27 7.26 2.03
CA VAL A 6 -55.49 6.49 3.01
C VAL A 6 -55.13 5.17 2.34
N CYS A 7 -53.85 4.95 2.08
CA CYS A 7 -53.34 3.62 1.75
C CYS A 7 -52.58 3.06 2.96
N GLY A 8 -53.11 1.94 3.45
CA GLY A 8 -52.78 1.35 4.74
C GLY A 8 -51.41 0.71 4.84
N VAL A 9 -50.94 0.66 6.09
CA VAL A 9 -49.75 -0.03 6.57
C VAL A 9 -49.96 -1.55 6.44
N ALA A 10 -49.29 -2.18 5.48
CA ALA A 10 -49.13 -3.63 5.48
C ALA A 10 -47.83 -3.99 6.23
N ARG A 11 -47.97 -4.45 7.47
CA ARG A 11 -46.89 -5.09 8.23
C ARG A 11 -46.51 -6.40 7.52
N ARG A 12 -45.31 -6.48 6.97
CA ARG A 12 -44.66 -7.75 6.64
C ARG A 12 -43.36 -7.84 7.40
N SER A 13 -43.43 -8.53 8.53
CA SER A 13 -42.31 -8.92 9.37
C SER A 13 -41.35 -9.78 8.56
N PHE A 14 -40.21 -9.22 8.14
CA PHE A 14 -39.10 -10.00 7.61
C PHE A 14 -38.16 -10.33 8.77
N THR A 15 -38.38 -11.49 9.38
CA THR A 15 -37.40 -12.12 10.26
C THR A 15 -36.19 -12.50 9.41
N TRP A 16 -35.10 -11.73 9.50
CA TRP A 16 -33.82 -12.16 8.97
C TRP A 16 -33.27 -13.25 9.87
N ILE A 17 -33.43 -14.49 9.40
CA ILE A 17 -32.79 -15.68 9.97
C ILE A 17 -31.28 -15.53 9.79
N VAL A 18 -30.57 -15.57 10.91
CA VAL A 18 -29.14 -15.87 10.98
C VAL A 18 -28.92 -17.23 10.33
N SER A 19 -28.26 -17.25 9.18
CA SER A 19 -27.63 -18.47 8.67
C SER A 19 -26.20 -18.10 8.25
N GLY A 20 -25.26 -18.41 9.13
CA GLY A 20 -23.84 -18.34 8.83
C GLY A 20 -23.53 -19.27 7.66
N ALA A 21 -22.87 -18.73 6.64
CA ALA A 21 -22.20 -19.50 5.61
C ALA A 21 -20.78 -18.91 5.46
N PRO A 22 -19.72 -19.73 5.43
CA PRO A 22 -18.36 -19.23 5.36
C PRO A 22 -18.12 -18.64 3.97
N ARG A 23 -17.93 -17.31 3.90
CA ARG A 23 -17.48 -16.60 2.70
C ARG A 23 -16.00 -16.92 2.42
N ARG A 24 -15.68 -18.14 1.99
CA ARG A 24 -14.27 -18.48 1.72
C ARG A 24 -14.00 -19.50 0.62
N ASP A 25 -14.81 -19.52 -0.44
CA ASP A 25 -14.57 -20.46 -1.57
C ASP A 25 -14.35 -19.80 -2.95
N PHE A 26 -14.30 -18.47 -3.03
CA PHE A 26 -14.19 -17.80 -4.33
C PHE A 26 -12.81 -17.97 -5.01
N TRP A 27 -11.75 -18.24 -4.25
CA TRP A 27 -10.38 -18.30 -4.76
C TRP A 27 -9.83 -19.73 -4.98
N SER A 28 -10.58 -20.76 -4.60
CA SER A 28 -10.06 -22.14 -4.60
C SER A 28 -10.22 -22.87 -5.94
N ARG A 29 -10.91 -22.31 -6.93
CA ARG A 29 -11.37 -23.07 -8.11
C ARG A 29 -10.56 -22.89 -9.41
N PHE A 30 -9.32 -22.38 -9.33
CA PHE A 30 -8.45 -22.23 -10.50
C PHE A 30 -7.06 -22.87 -10.29
N ARG A 31 -7.02 -24.17 -10.01
CA ARG A 31 -5.87 -25.00 -10.43
C ARG A 31 -6.39 -26.10 -11.35
N LYS A 32 -6.04 -26.02 -12.63
CA LYS A 32 -6.16 -27.13 -13.56
C LYS A 32 -5.09 -28.15 -13.19
N GLU A 33 -5.51 -29.34 -12.77
CA GLU A 33 -4.65 -30.51 -12.67
C GLU A 33 -4.12 -30.84 -14.08
N LYS A 34 -2.81 -30.75 -14.28
CA LYS A 34 -2.13 -31.37 -15.43
C LYS A 34 -1.72 -32.78 -15.01
N GLN A 35 -2.13 -33.77 -15.80
CA GLN A 35 -1.68 -35.15 -15.64
C GLN A 35 -0.16 -35.28 -15.83
N PRO A 36 0.53 -36.17 -15.09
CA PRO A 36 1.95 -36.39 -15.27
C PRO A 36 2.21 -37.34 -16.45
N VAL A 37 2.86 -36.84 -17.49
CA VAL A 37 3.50 -37.68 -18.51
C VAL A 37 4.93 -37.94 -18.05
N VAL A 38 5.21 -39.21 -17.82
CA VAL A 38 6.53 -39.76 -17.45
C VAL A 38 7.52 -39.48 -18.59
N ALA A 39 8.57 -38.71 -18.28
CA ALA A 39 9.78 -38.64 -19.07
C ALA A 39 10.98 -38.54 -18.12
N GLU A 40 11.72 -39.64 -18.05
CA GLU A 40 12.98 -39.81 -17.32
C GLU A 40 14.06 -38.97 -18.00
N THR A 41 14.46 -37.87 -17.39
CA THR A 41 15.65 -37.10 -17.78
C THR A 41 16.35 -36.59 -16.53
N VAL A 42 17.49 -37.21 -16.21
CA VAL A 42 18.62 -36.73 -15.38
C VAL A 42 18.28 -35.54 -14.47
N GLU A 43 17.95 -35.82 -13.21
CA GLU A 43 17.73 -34.79 -12.19
C GLU A 43 19.05 -34.09 -11.81
N GLU A 44 19.37 -33.01 -12.52
CA GLU A 44 20.09 -31.92 -11.88
C GLU A 44 19.20 -31.35 -10.77
N VAL A 45 19.52 -31.69 -9.52
CA VAL A 45 18.89 -31.13 -8.31
C VAL A 45 19.18 -29.63 -8.28
N LYS A 46 18.37 -28.85 -8.98
CA LYS A 46 18.21 -27.41 -8.78
C LYS A 46 17.65 -27.28 -7.37
N LYS A 47 18.54 -27.05 -6.38
CA LYS A 47 18.12 -26.66 -5.03
C LYS A 47 17.22 -25.45 -5.17
N GLU A 48 15.91 -25.66 -5.02
CA GLU A 48 14.95 -24.57 -5.00
C GLU A 48 15.37 -23.61 -3.87
N PRO A 49 15.46 -22.30 -4.13
CA PRO A 49 15.85 -21.36 -3.09
C PRO A 49 14.77 -21.37 -2.01
N ILE A 50 15.13 -21.86 -0.82
CA ILE A 50 14.26 -21.82 0.34
C ILE A 50 14.18 -20.37 0.79
N VAL A 51 13.07 -19.70 0.48
CA VAL A 51 12.81 -18.33 0.96
C VAL A 51 12.35 -18.40 2.41
N VAL A 52 13.27 -18.10 3.32
CA VAL A 52 12.97 -18.01 4.76
C VAL A 52 12.35 -16.65 5.08
N CYS A 53 11.35 -16.63 5.96
CA CYS A 53 10.71 -15.39 6.41
C CYS A 53 11.73 -14.52 7.16
N PRO A 54 11.93 -13.24 6.75
CA PRO A 54 12.84 -12.34 7.46
C PRO A 54 12.31 -11.99 8.86
N PRO A 55 13.18 -11.55 9.77
CA PRO A 55 12.76 -11.09 11.09
C PRO A 55 11.86 -9.86 10.98
N LEU A 56 10.93 -9.73 11.93
CA LEU A 56 10.07 -8.55 12.02
C LEU A 56 10.89 -7.32 12.41
N ARG A 57 10.65 -6.20 11.72
CA ARG A 57 11.28 -4.90 12.02
C ARG A 57 10.49 -4.18 13.11
N SER A 58 11.18 -3.47 14.00
CA SER A 58 10.55 -2.53 14.92
C SER A 58 9.94 -1.35 14.14
N ARG A 59 8.89 -0.74 14.68
CA ARG A 59 8.23 0.44 14.10
C ARG A 59 8.72 1.76 14.70
N THR A 60 9.63 1.70 15.66
CA THR A 60 10.18 2.87 16.34
C THR A 60 11.04 3.66 15.36
N TYR A 61 10.71 4.94 15.18
CA TYR A 61 11.47 5.87 14.36
C TYR A 61 12.21 6.87 15.25
N ILE A 62 13.49 7.08 14.97
CA ILE A 62 14.32 8.12 15.59
C ILE A 62 14.90 8.93 14.42
N PRO A 63 14.55 10.22 14.27
CA PRO A 63 15.05 11.03 13.18
C PRO A 63 16.56 11.25 13.33
N PRO A 64 17.36 10.99 12.29
CA PRO A 64 18.79 11.23 12.33
C PRO A 64 19.11 12.73 12.24
N GLU A 65 20.27 13.14 12.73
CA GLU A 65 20.68 14.56 12.75
C GLU A 65 20.88 15.13 11.34
N ASP A 66 21.24 14.27 10.38
CA ASP A 66 21.51 14.61 8.98
C ASP A 66 20.29 14.43 8.05
N LEU A 67 19.07 14.37 8.63
CA LEU A 67 17.81 14.20 7.89
C LEU A 67 17.69 15.19 6.72
N HIS A 68 17.96 16.47 6.97
CA HIS A 68 17.81 17.54 5.99
C HIS A 68 18.73 17.34 4.78
N SER A 69 20.01 17.03 5.03
CA SER A 69 20.97 16.75 3.96
C SER A 69 20.64 15.48 3.16
N ARG A 70 20.09 14.45 3.82
CA ARG A 70 19.64 13.23 3.13
C ARG A 70 18.45 13.50 2.23
N LEU A 71 17.46 14.24 2.73
CA LEU A 71 16.30 14.67 1.94
C LEU A 71 16.76 15.45 0.70
N GLU A 72 17.64 16.43 0.86
CA GLU A 72 18.18 17.20 -0.25
C GLU A 72 18.89 16.30 -1.29
N SER A 73 19.69 15.33 -0.83
CA SER A 73 20.35 14.37 -1.72
C SER A 73 19.34 13.54 -2.53
N HIS A 74 18.34 12.96 -1.87
CA HIS A 74 17.30 12.16 -2.53
C HIS A 74 16.47 12.99 -3.51
N VAL A 75 16.16 14.25 -3.18
CA VAL A 75 15.48 15.17 -4.09
C VAL A 75 16.33 15.41 -5.33
N LYS A 76 17.62 15.72 -5.19
CA LYS A 76 18.53 15.93 -6.33
C LYS A 76 18.66 14.69 -7.21
N GLU A 77 18.64 13.49 -6.63
CA GLU A 77 18.71 12.25 -7.39
C GLU A 77 17.44 11.94 -8.18
N VAL A 78 16.26 12.22 -7.60
CA VAL A 78 14.96 11.87 -8.23
C VAL A 78 14.50 12.97 -9.20
N PHE A 79 14.64 14.23 -8.82
CA PHE A 79 14.19 15.39 -9.62
C PHE A 79 15.31 15.97 -10.51
N GLY A 80 16.55 15.54 -10.31
CA GLY A 80 17.71 15.94 -11.11
C GLY A 80 18.34 17.28 -10.68
N SER A 81 19.39 17.69 -11.39
CA SER A 81 20.16 18.91 -11.11
C SER A 81 19.43 20.23 -11.36
N SER A 82 18.22 20.18 -11.94
CA SER A 82 17.36 21.35 -12.15
C SER A 82 16.59 21.80 -10.90
N VAL A 83 16.79 21.10 -9.77
CA VAL A 83 16.16 21.40 -8.49
C VAL A 83 16.56 22.81 -8.01
N PRO A 84 15.59 23.70 -7.73
CA PRO A 84 15.87 25.00 -7.16
C PRO A 84 16.46 24.88 -5.74
N ASN A 85 17.18 25.91 -5.28
CA ASN A 85 17.70 25.97 -3.91
C ASN A 85 16.60 25.75 -2.86
N ASN A 86 15.37 26.17 -3.16
CA ASN A 86 14.18 25.92 -2.35
C ASN A 86 13.55 24.57 -2.71
N TRP A 87 14.29 23.48 -2.49
CA TRP A 87 13.84 22.13 -2.83
C TRP A 87 12.59 21.67 -2.04
N GLN A 88 12.31 22.32 -0.91
CA GLN A 88 11.14 22.05 -0.06
C GLN A 88 9.82 22.45 -0.73
N ASP A 89 9.86 23.44 -1.63
CA ASP A 89 8.67 23.96 -2.32
C ASP A 89 8.30 23.14 -3.58
N ILE A 90 9.05 22.09 -3.89
CA ILE A 90 8.80 21.25 -5.06
C ILE A 90 7.49 20.50 -4.89
N SER A 91 6.62 20.61 -5.90
CA SER A 91 5.37 19.88 -5.94
C SER A 91 5.60 18.39 -6.24
N LEU A 92 5.02 17.53 -5.41
CA LEU A 92 4.98 16.07 -5.58
C LEU A 92 3.73 15.60 -6.35
N GLU A 93 3.29 16.37 -7.36
CA GLU A 93 2.08 16.05 -8.13
C GLU A 93 2.30 14.86 -9.08
N ASP A 94 3.51 14.71 -9.62
CA ASP A 94 3.88 13.56 -10.44
C ASP A 94 3.95 12.30 -9.58
N VAL A 95 3.03 11.37 -9.83
CA VAL A 95 2.90 10.10 -9.11
C VAL A 95 4.17 9.26 -9.21
N HIS A 96 4.88 9.27 -10.34
CA HIS A 96 6.10 8.49 -10.52
C HIS A 96 7.26 9.06 -9.70
N LEU A 97 7.43 10.38 -9.70
CA LEU A 97 8.45 11.05 -8.91
C LEU A 97 8.15 10.92 -7.41
N LYS A 98 6.90 11.14 -7.01
CA LYS A 98 6.44 10.95 -5.63
C LYS A 98 6.67 9.54 -5.13
N PHE A 99 6.31 8.53 -5.92
CA PHE A 99 6.55 7.13 -5.59
C PHE A 99 8.03 6.84 -5.43
N SER A 100 8.84 7.23 -6.42
CA SER A 100 10.29 6.98 -6.43
C SER A 100 10.98 7.63 -5.25
N PHE A 101 10.62 8.87 -4.93
CA PHE A 101 11.14 9.62 -3.79
C PHE A 101 10.77 8.96 -2.45
N LEU A 102 9.48 8.67 -2.23
CA LEU A 102 9.00 8.04 -0.99
C LEU A 102 9.56 6.63 -0.79
N ALA A 103 9.73 5.86 -1.87
CA ALA A 103 10.32 4.53 -1.81
C ALA A 103 11.78 4.59 -1.36
N ARG A 104 12.60 5.48 -1.95
CA ARG A 104 13.99 5.66 -1.55
C ARG A 104 14.13 6.10 -0.09
N LEU A 105 13.28 7.02 0.37
CA LEU A 105 13.27 7.42 1.78
C LEU A 105 12.86 6.27 2.71
N ALA A 106 11.91 5.44 2.32
CA ALA A 106 11.51 4.28 3.11
C ALA A 106 12.63 3.23 3.20
N ASP A 107 13.40 3.05 2.14
CA ASP A 107 14.55 2.14 2.11
C ASP A 107 15.73 2.68 2.94
N ASP A 108 16.04 3.97 2.84
CA ASP A 108 17.15 4.63 3.55
C ASP A 108 16.85 4.82 5.06
N LEU A 109 15.68 5.36 5.40
CA LEU A 109 15.27 5.62 6.79
C LEU A 109 14.65 4.39 7.47
N GLY A 110 14.31 3.35 6.70
CA GLY A 110 13.60 2.18 7.21
C GLY A 110 12.18 2.49 7.71
N HIS A 111 11.62 3.64 7.33
CA HIS A 111 10.30 4.10 7.78
C HIS A 111 9.45 4.59 6.60
N ALA A 112 8.35 3.89 6.33
CA ALA A 112 7.44 4.22 5.25
C ALA A 112 6.29 5.12 5.73
N VAL A 113 5.88 6.05 4.88
CA VAL A 113 4.71 6.91 5.13
C VAL A 113 3.43 6.07 5.06
N PRO A 114 2.51 6.17 6.04
CA PRO A 114 1.25 5.43 6.01
C PRO A 114 0.32 5.93 4.91
N ASN A 115 -0.49 5.04 4.34
CA ASN A 115 -1.44 5.35 3.27
C ASN A 115 -2.39 6.51 3.58
N SER A 116 -2.78 6.65 4.85
CA SER A 116 -3.65 7.74 5.31
C SER A 116 -3.00 9.13 5.18
N ARG A 117 -1.67 9.23 5.17
CA ARG A 117 -0.93 10.50 5.04
C ARG A 117 -0.41 10.76 3.64
N LEU A 118 -0.48 9.80 2.72
CA LEU A 118 0.03 9.99 1.35
C LEU A 118 -0.65 11.15 0.61
N HIS A 119 -1.92 11.44 0.91
CA HIS A 119 -2.64 12.57 0.33
C HIS A 119 -2.16 13.94 0.85
N GLN A 120 -1.49 13.97 2.01
CA GLN A 120 -0.94 15.20 2.62
C GLN A 120 0.48 15.48 2.12
N MET A 121 1.17 14.46 1.58
CA MET A 121 2.52 14.58 1.02
C MET A 121 2.47 15.23 -0.36
N CYS A 122 2.23 16.53 -0.40
CA CYS A 122 2.12 17.31 -1.64
C CYS A 122 3.39 18.11 -1.96
N ARG A 123 4.23 18.34 -0.95
CA ARG A 123 5.44 19.17 -1.03
C ARG A 123 6.58 18.55 -0.21
N GLY A 124 7.79 19.05 -0.42
CA GLY A 124 8.98 18.60 0.31
C GLY A 124 8.98 19.02 1.79
N ASP A 125 8.31 20.13 2.13
CA ASP A 125 8.12 20.62 3.50
C ASP A 125 7.28 19.68 4.40
N SER A 126 6.44 18.83 3.78
CA SER A 126 5.49 17.94 4.48
C SER A 126 6.17 16.86 5.34
N PHE A 127 7.50 16.74 5.26
CA PHE A 127 8.32 15.82 6.06
C PHE A 127 8.78 16.41 7.40
N GLU A 128 8.77 17.74 7.56
CA GLU A 128 9.21 18.43 8.78
C GLU A 128 8.08 18.63 9.81
N GLU A 129 6.82 18.48 9.38
CA GLU A 129 5.62 18.92 10.12
C GLU A 129 5.19 17.97 11.26
N GLY A 130 6.04 17.04 11.66
CA GLY A 130 5.81 16.12 12.80
C GLY A 130 6.17 16.68 14.18
N ARG A 131 6.61 17.94 14.27
CA ARG A 131 6.92 18.64 15.54
C ARG A 131 5.80 19.60 15.90
N ASN A 132 4.74 19.12 16.56
CA ASN A 132 3.81 19.92 17.36
C ASN A 132 3.19 19.06 18.45
#